data_AF-A0A9P3N198-F1
#
_entry.id   AF-A0A9P3N198-F1
#
_cell.length_a   1.000
_cell.length_b   1.000
_cell.length_c   1.000
_cell.angle_alpha   90.00
_cell.angle_beta   90.00
_cell.angle_gamma   90.00
#
_symmetry.space_group_name_H-M   'P 1'
#
loop_
_entity.id
_entity.type
_entity.pdbx_description
1 polymer ?
#
loop_
_entity_poly.entity_id
_entity_poly.type
_entity_poly.pdbx_seq_one_letter_code
_entity_poly.pdbx_strand_id
1 'polypeptide(L)'
;MDVDPVAQIRNQEDRTAIERESIGGLRVQFAHWKQQLEDGFSLLFFGLGSKNALLTAFATECLADKTVVTVNGADTNTSPARIAATIASSCQSDTSVKVRKGPATSSTSAAELARWTADLVTEKQQQHRKLHPTPKQQQKARGGEDKRNREGSPWLCVVVHNLDAPPLRASPDCVALLALLAACPAIALIASVDHVLSSALFDRQTLSLFNFSTHHVMTRGAYTNESSAFAQASLSHAPSASAAAQAALLVLRSLPPNACQIFTLISRPGSDAGGGGDRADEVAESSQRNQPQALPFAQLYSLCRARFLVTSEVTLRAHLREFEDHALVKIFRQPDGTESVGLVLPVAALQQMMLELGQA
;
A
#
# COMPACT_ATOMS: atom_id res chain seq x y z
N MET A 1 -8.62 -34.15 8.88
CA MET A 1 -7.38 -34.64 8.27
C MET A 1 -6.25 -34.00 9.03
N ASP A 2 -5.75 -34.67 10.06
CA ASP A 2 -4.60 -34.22 10.84
C ASP A 2 -3.36 -34.29 9.95
N VAL A 3 -2.89 -33.14 9.50
CA VAL A 3 -1.64 -33.03 8.74
C VAL A 3 -0.52 -32.99 9.76
N ASP A 4 0.36 -34.00 9.74
CA ASP A 4 1.48 -34.11 10.68
C ASP A 4 2.31 -32.82 10.71
N PRO A 5 2.39 -32.10 11.85
CA PRO A 5 3.07 -30.81 11.94
C PRO A 5 4.57 -30.94 11.68
N VAL A 6 5.16 -32.10 11.98
CA VAL A 6 6.58 -32.40 11.74
C VAL A 6 6.89 -32.51 10.24
N ALA A 7 5.96 -33.03 9.44
CA ALA A 7 6.12 -33.11 7.98
C ALA A 7 5.99 -31.73 7.31
N GLN A 8 5.16 -30.83 7.87
CA GLN A 8 5.07 -29.45 7.41
C GLN A 8 6.36 -28.67 7.68
N ILE A 9 6.94 -28.81 8.88
CA ILE A 9 8.19 -28.13 9.25
C ILE A 9 9.34 -28.59 8.36
N ARG A 10 9.50 -29.90 8.15
CA ARG A 10 10.56 -30.46 7.30
C ARG A 10 10.44 -29.99 5.85
N ASN A 11 9.22 -29.96 5.29
CA ASN A 11 8.98 -29.44 3.95
C ASN A 11 9.23 -27.92 3.84
N GLN A 12 9.02 -27.16 4.92
CA GLN A 12 9.27 -25.72 4.95
C GLN A 12 10.77 -25.44 5.04
N GLU A 13 11.52 -26.21 5.83
CA GLU A 13 12.98 -26.14 5.89
C GLU A 13 13.62 -26.46 4.53
N ASP A 14 13.20 -27.54 3.88
CA ASP A 14 13.68 -27.92 2.54
C ASP A 14 13.40 -26.82 1.50
N ARG A 15 12.23 -26.16 1.56
CA ARG A 15 11.90 -25.03 0.67
C ARG A 15 12.79 -23.81 0.93
N THR A 16 13.03 -23.48 2.19
CA THR A 16 13.93 -22.36 2.53
C THR A 16 15.39 -22.65 2.15
N ALA A 17 15.81 -23.92 2.14
CA ALA A 17 17.13 -24.31 1.68
C ALA A 17 17.28 -24.09 0.17
N ILE A 18 16.28 -24.50 -0.63
CA ILE A 18 16.25 -24.27 -2.09
C ILE A 18 16.25 -22.76 -2.40
N GLU A 19 15.51 -21.96 -1.64
CA GLU A 19 15.50 -20.50 -1.78
C GLU A 19 16.89 -19.92 -1.53
N ARG A 20 17.56 -20.33 -0.45
CA ARG A 20 18.93 -19.85 -0.12
C ARG A 20 19.96 -20.24 -1.17
N GLU A 21 19.88 -21.46 -1.70
CA GLU A 21 20.78 -21.91 -2.78
C GLU A 21 20.58 -21.09 -4.05
N SER A 22 19.31 -20.87 -4.43
CA SER A 22 18.95 -20.05 -5.59
C SER A 22 19.44 -18.60 -5.44
N ILE A 23 19.27 -18.02 -4.24
CA ILE A 23 19.82 -16.70 -3.89
C ILE A 23 21.35 -16.72 -3.97
N GLY A 24 21.99 -17.80 -3.50
CA GLY A 24 23.43 -18.01 -3.57
C GLY A 24 23.99 -17.88 -4.98
N GLY A 25 23.34 -18.50 -5.98
CA GLY A 25 23.73 -18.39 -7.39
C GLY A 25 23.57 -16.97 -7.95
N LEU A 26 22.57 -16.22 -7.48
CA LEU A 26 22.29 -14.85 -7.93
C LEU A 26 23.23 -13.81 -7.33
N ARG A 27 23.91 -14.11 -6.22
CA ARG A 27 24.91 -13.21 -5.61
C ARG A 27 26.03 -12.80 -6.56
N VAL A 28 26.37 -13.65 -7.54
CA VAL A 28 27.37 -13.32 -8.56
C VAL A 28 26.96 -12.09 -9.37
N GLN A 29 25.66 -11.86 -9.55
CA GLN A 29 25.13 -10.71 -10.30
C GLN A 29 25.04 -9.43 -9.48
N PHE A 30 25.26 -9.49 -8.15
CA PHE A 30 25.12 -8.31 -7.28
C PHE A 30 26.09 -7.19 -7.67
N ALA A 31 27.32 -7.52 -8.08
CA ALA A 31 28.27 -6.53 -8.55
C ALA A 31 27.78 -5.80 -9.81
N HIS A 32 27.14 -6.54 -10.72
CA HIS A 32 26.56 -5.99 -11.95
C HIS A 32 25.37 -5.08 -11.65
N TRP A 33 24.47 -5.50 -10.75
CA TRP A 33 23.33 -4.69 -10.32
C TRP A 33 23.78 -3.42 -9.59
N LYS A 34 24.83 -3.49 -8.77
CA LYS A 34 25.43 -2.32 -8.11
C LYS A 34 25.95 -1.32 -9.16
N GLN A 35 26.62 -1.79 -10.19
CA GLN A 35 27.13 -0.93 -11.26
C GLN A 35 25.98 -0.24 -12.02
N GLN A 36 24.91 -0.97 -12.36
CA GLN A 36 23.73 -0.40 -13.02
C GLN A 36 23.06 0.70 -12.19
N LEU A 37 23.01 0.52 -10.86
CA LEU A 37 22.52 1.56 -9.94
C LEU A 37 23.43 2.78 -9.91
N GLU A 38 24.75 2.60 -10.02
CA GLU A 38 25.71 3.70 -10.09
C GLU A 38 25.64 4.46 -11.43
N ASP A 39 25.25 3.78 -12.51
CA ASP A 39 25.00 4.38 -13.82
C ASP A 39 23.65 5.11 -13.90
N GLY A 40 22.84 5.09 -12.83
CA GLY A 40 21.56 5.80 -12.74
C GLY A 40 20.36 5.06 -13.31
N PHE A 41 20.44 3.73 -13.47
CA PHE A 41 19.27 2.90 -13.81
C PHE A 41 18.50 2.50 -12.55
N SER A 42 17.17 2.47 -12.64
CA SER A 42 16.35 1.83 -11.62
C SER A 42 16.28 0.34 -11.89
N LEU A 43 16.38 -0.50 -10.87
CA LEU A 43 16.30 -1.95 -11.04
C LEU A 43 14.87 -2.43 -10.81
N LEU A 44 14.36 -3.25 -11.73
CA LEU A 44 13.06 -3.90 -11.59
C LEU A 44 13.23 -5.42 -11.60
N PHE A 45 12.87 -6.07 -10.50
CA PHE A 45 12.98 -7.52 -10.35
C PHE A 45 11.62 -8.19 -10.50
N PHE A 46 11.50 -9.13 -11.44
CA PHE A 46 10.29 -9.91 -11.67
C PHE A 46 10.63 -11.40 -11.75
N GLY A 47 9.65 -12.25 -11.42
CA GLY A 47 9.81 -13.71 -11.45
C GLY A 47 9.08 -14.39 -10.30
N LEU A 48 9.10 -15.72 -10.30
CA LEU A 48 8.35 -16.55 -9.37
C LEU A 48 9.03 -16.68 -8.00
N GLY A 49 8.25 -16.47 -6.95
CA GLY A 49 8.66 -16.52 -5.56
C GLY A 49 8.87 -15.15 -4.95
N SER A 50 8.84 -15.09 -3.61
CA SER A 50 9.10 -13.84 -2.91
C SER A 50 10.54 -13.39 -3.14
N LYS A 51 10.71 -12.12 -3.51
CA LYS A 51 12.01 -11.50 -3.76
C LYS A 51 12.53 -10.76 -2.53
N ASN A 52 11.77 -10.78 -1.44
CA ASN A 52 12.06 -9.99 -0.25
C ASN A 52 13.41 -10.38 0.39
N ALA A 53 13.65 -11.68 0.58
CA ALA A 53 14.92 -12.18 1.12
C ALA A 53 16.13 -11.81 0.24
N LEU A 54 15.97 -11.91 -1.09
CA LEU A 54 17.02 -11.56 -2.05
C LEU A 54 17.36 -10.07 -2.00
N LEU A 55 16.33 -9.21 -2.08
CA LEU A 55 16.53 -7.75 -2.09
C LEU A 55 17.02 -7.23 -0.74
N THR A 56 16.58 -7.84 0.36
CA THR A 56 17.12 -7.55 1.69
C THR A 56 18.58 -7.94 1.78
N ALA A 57 18.97 -9.14 1.29
CA ALA A 57 20.36 -9.56 1.25
C ALA A 57 21.23 -8.62 0.39
N PHE A 58 20.72 -8.23 -0.79
CA PHE A 58 21.39 -7.26 -1.67
C PHE A 58 21.58 -5.90 -0.99
N ALA A 59 20.55 -5.41 -0.31
CA ALA A 59 20.60 -4.17 0.48
C ALA A 59 21.65 -4.24 1.61
N THR A 60 21.70 -5.33 2.36
CA THR A 60 22.64 -5.46 3.48
C THR A 60 24.09 -5.68 3.04
N GLU A 61 24.32 -6.38 1.92
CA GLU A 61 25.67 -6.82 1.53
C GLU A 61 26.35 -5.83 0.57
N CYS A 62 25.60 -5.26 -0.38
CA CYS A 62 26.17 -4.46 -1.46
C CYS A 62 25.93 -2.95 -1.29
N LEU A 63 24.95 -2.58 -0.46
CA LEU A 63 24.52 -1.19 -0.24
C LEU A 63 24.78 -0.71 1.20
N ALA A 64 25.63 -1.42 1.96
CA ALA A 64 26.03 -1.00 3.31
C ALA A 64 26.76 0.37 3.36
N ASP A 65 27.28 0.82 2.21
CA ASP A 65 27.91 2.11 2.01
C ASP A 65 26.92 3.27 1.78
N LYS A 66 25.62 2.98 1.59
CA LYS A 66 24.57 3.95 1.27
C LYS A 66 23.43 3.89 2.27
N THR A 67 22.65 4.97 2.37
CA THR A 67 21.42 4.96 3.18
C THR A 67 20.37 4.14 2.44
N VAL A 68 19.91 3.03 3.02
CA VAL A 68 18.86 2.19 2.44
C VAL A 68 17.53 2.42 3.15
N VAL A 69 16.47 2.64 2.38
CA VAL A 69 15.09 2.77 2.89
C VAL A 69 14.22 1.71 2.22
N THR A 70 13.60 0.86 3.03
CA THR A 70 12.70 -0.19 2.54
C THR A 70 11.25 0.25 2.67
N VAL A 71 10.48 0.13 1.59
CA VAL A 71 9.04 0.40 1.51
C VAL A 71 8.33 -0.89 1.12
N ASN A 72 7.42 -1.35 1.98
CA ASN A 72 6.62 -2.55 1.70
C ASN A 72 5.32 -2.14 1.03
N GLY A 73 5.15 -2.47 -0.26
CA GLY A 73 3.92 -2.19 -0.99
C GLY A 73 2.72 -3.01 -0.49
N ALA A 74 2.95 -4.18 0.11
CA ALA A 74 1.88 -5.03 0.65
C ALA A 74 1.18 -4.44 1.89
N ASP A 75 1.76 -3.41 2.52
CA ASP A 75 1.17 -2.78 3.70
C ASP A 75 -0.01 -1.88 3.31
N THR A 76 -1.18 -2.13 3.91
CA THR A 76 -2.44 -1.43 3.59
C THR A 76 -2.48 0.03 4.03
N ASN A 77 -1.50 0.47 4.83
CA ASN A 77 -1.38 1.85 5.33
C ASN A 77 -0.34 2.68 4.54
N THR A 78 0.00 2.23 3.33
CA THR A 78 0.97 2.90 2.47
C THR A 78 0.30 4.07 1.75
N SER A 79 0.78 5.29 2.01
CA SER A 79 0.31 6.52 1.38
C SER A 79 1.51 7.33 0.87
N PRO A 80 1.34 8.22 -0.13
CA PRO A 80 2.47 8.94 -0.71
C PRO A 80 3.15 9.84 0.33
N ALA A 81 2.35 10.45 1.22
CA ALA A 81 2.85 11.23 2.35
C ALA A 81 3.66 10.38 3.34
N ARG A 82 3.24 9.13 3.59
CA ARG A 82 3.98 8.22 4.48
C ARG A 82 5.30 7.79 3.87
N ILE A 83 5.34 7.51 2.57
CA ILE A 83 6.60 7.19 1.85
C ILE A 83 7.58 8.37 1.98
N ALA A 84 7.11 9.59 1.71
CA ALA A 84 7.93 10.80 1.85
C ALA A 84 8.39 11.01 3.29
N ALA A 85 7.53 10.78 4.28
CA ALA A 85 7.87 10.90 5.70
C ALA A 85 8.90 9.84 6.14
N THR A 86 8.77 8.58 5.70
CA THR A 86 9.74 7.52 5.98
C THR A 86 11.10 7.90 5.40
N ILE A 87 11.16 8.31 4.13
CA ILE A 87 12.41 8.78 3.50
C ILE A 87 13.02 9.93 4.28
N ALA A 88 12.20 10.94 4.64
CA ALA A 88 12.67 12.08 5.41
C ALA A 88 13.22 11.68 6.78
N SER A 89 12.56 10.74 7.49
CA SER A 89 13.01 10.26 8.79
C SER A 89 14.31 9.47 8.71
N SER A 90 14.48 8.63 7.69
CA SER A 90 15.71 7.85 7.47
C SER A 90 16.89 8.73 7.05
N CYS A 91 16.65 9.88 6.41
CA CYS A 91 17.70 10.84 6.09
C CYS A 91 18.19 11.67 7.31
N GLN A 92 17.50 11.58 8.46
CA GLN A 92 17.74 12.44 9.63
C GLN A 92 18.52 11.77 10.77
N SER A 93 18.75 10.45 10.73
CA SER A 93 19.36 9.72 11.85
C SER A 93 20.83 10.06 12.13
N ASP A 94 21.55 10.72 11.20
CA ASP A 94 22.99 10.95 11.34
C ASP A 94 23.40 12.36 11.81
N THR A 95 22.48 13.29 12.11
CA THR A 95 22.91 14.57 12.73
C THR A 95 21.76 15.35 13.34
N SER A 96 21.94 15.80 14.59
CA SER A 96 21.06 16.74 15.31
C SER A 96 20.81 18.02 14.50
N VAL A 97 19.76 18.05 13.70
CA VAL A 97 19.29 19.25 12.98
C VAL A 97 17.77 19.32 13.08
N LYS A 98 17.26 20.51 13.46
CA LYS A 98 15.84 20.81 13.66
C LYS A 98 15.00 20.49 12.41
N VAL A 99 13.89 19.81 12.66
CA VAL A 99 12.82 19.43 11.73
C VAL A 99 12.39 20.60 10.85
N ARG A 100 12.57 20.48 9.53
CA ARG A 100 11.65 21.16 8.59
C ARG A 100 10.34 20.39 8.67
N LYS A 101 9.27 21.02 9.16
CA LYS A 101 7.92 20.44 9.11
C LYS A 101 7.64 20.08 7.65
N GLY A 102 7.47 18.80 7.35
CA GLY A 102 7.00 18.37 6.03
C GLY A 102 5.61 18.93 5.75
N PRO A 103 5.19 18.97 4.47
CA PRO A 103 3.84 19.44 4.12
C PRO A 103 2.81 18.62 4.91
N ALA A 104 1.99 19.30 5.69
CA ALA A 104 0.95 18.66 6.49
C ALA A 104 -0.28 18.37 5.61
N THR A 105 -0.80 17.15 5.76
CA THR A 105 -2.19 16.72 5.51
C THR A 105 -2.70 16.72 4.06
N SER A 106 -2.81 15.50 3.52
CA SER A 106 -3.84 14.98 2.59
C SER A 106 -4.11 15.69 1.25
N SER A 107 -3.46 16.80 0.93
CA SER A 107 -3.77 17.60 -0.28
C SER A 107 -2.55 18.14 -1.03
N THR A 108 -1.33 17.84 -0.57
CA THR A 108 -0.10 18.23 -1.28
C THR A 108 0.09 17.32 -2.48
N SER A 109 0.26 17.90 -3.66
CA SER A 109 0.41 17.15 -4.90
C SER A 109 1.62 16.22 -4.83
N ALA A 110 1.53 15.02 -5.44
CA ALA A 110 2.63 14.05 -5.49
C ALA A 110 3.95 14.69 -6.01
N ALA A 111 3.84 15.67 -6.91
CA ALA A 111 4.96 16.41 -7.45
C ALA A 111 5.64 17.35 -6.44
N GLU A 112 4.88 18.02 -5.58
CA GLU A 112 5.43 18.85 -4.50
C GLU A 112 6.11 18.00 -3.43
N LEU A 113 5.53 16.84 -3.09
CA LEU A 113 6.16 15.87 -2.19
C LEU A 113 7.45 15.34 -2.78
N ALA A 114 7.47 14.96 -4.08
CA ALA A 114 8.67 14.53 -4.79
C ALA A 114 9.77 15.60 -4.78
N ARG A 115 9.42 16.86 -5.04
CA ARG A 115 10.37 17.98 -5.03
C ARG A 115 10.94 18.20 -3.63
N TRP A 116 10.09 18.22 -2.61
CA TRP A 116 10.52 18.37 -1.23
C TRP A 116 11.44 17.23 -0.78
N THR A 117 11.13 15.98 -1.11
CA THR A 117 12.00 14.85 -0.79
C THR A 117 13.31 14.92 -1.58
N ALA A 118 13.28 15.25 -2.87
CA ALA A 118 14.49 15.39 -3.69
C ALA A 118 15.41 16.51 -3.18
N ASP A 119 14.86 17.65 -2.79
CA ASP A 119 15.61 18.77 -2.21
C ASP A 119 16.26 18.38 -0.88
N LEU A 120 15.52 17.67 -0.01
CA LEU A 120 16.06 17.16 1.25
C LEU A 120 17.21 16.17 1.04
N VAL A 121 17.04 15.22 0.11
CA VAL A 121 18.07 14.22 -0.20
C VAL A 121 19.31 14.89 -0.78
N THR A 122 19.14 15.85 -1.69
CA THR A 122 20.26 16.59 -2.30
C THR A 122 21.00 17.45 -1.27
N GLU A 123 20.26 18.16 -0.39
CA GLU A 123 20.83 18.95 0.70
C GLU A 123 21.65 18.08 1.66
N LYS A 124 21.12 16.89 2.01
CA LYS A 124 21.80 15.96 2.90
C LYS A 124 23.01 15.28 2.26
N GLN A 125 22.93 14.92 0.99
CA GLN A 125 24.08 14.42 0.23
C GLN A 125 25.22 15.46 0.21
N GLN A 126 24.90 16.75 0.03
CA GLN A 126 25.89 17.83 0.09
C GLN A 126 26.47 18.01 1.50
N GLN A 127 25.66 17.88 2.56
CA GLN A 127 26.14 17.93 3.95
C GLN A 127 27.06 16.75 4.27
N HIS A 128 26.70 15.53 3.87
CA HIS A 128 27.51 14.34 4.06
C HIS A 128 28.83 14.43 3.27
N ARG A 129 28.81 14.99 2.05
CA ARG A 129 30.03 15.27 1.27
C ARG A 129 30.95 16.31 1.92
N LYS A 130 30.39 17.25 2.71
CA LYS A 130 31.16 18.23 3.49
C LYS A 130 31.75 17.64 4.78
N LEU A 131 31.04 16.72 5.43
CA LEU A 131 31.46 16.05 6.68
C LEU A 131 32.46 14.90 6.44
N HIS A 132 32.30 14.15 5.35
CA HIS A 132 33.22 13.09 4.91
C HIS A 132 33.82 13.43 3.55
N PRO A 133 34.82 14.32 3.47
CA PRO A 133 35.58 14.50 2.25
C PRO A 133 36.32 13.20 1.95
N THR A 134 36.00 12.54 0.83
CA THR A 134 36.82 11.45 0.31
C THR A 134 38.27 11.94 0.19
N PRO A 135 39.28 11.17 0.63
CA PRO A 135 40.67 11.61 0.61
C PRO A 135 41.14 11.83 -0.84
N LYS A 136 40.99 13.07 -1.31
CA LYS A 136 41.63 13.58 -2.52
C LYS A 136 43.11 13.88 -2.21
N GLN A 137 43.94 12.86 -1.94
CA GLN A 137 45.41 12.99 -1.92
C GLN A 137 46.11 11.63 -1.74
N GLN A 138 46.17 10.83 -2.81
CA GLN A 138 47.28 9.90 -3.17
C GLN A 138 46.77 8.87 -4.18
N GLN A 139 46.65 9.28 -5.45
CA GLN A 139 46.98 8.43 -6.61
C GLN A 139 46.85 9.30 -7.86
N LYS A 140 47.93 10.03 -8.10
CA LYS A 140 48.29 10.62 -9.37
C LYS A 140 49.14 9.58 -10.10
N ALA A 141 48.53 8.54 -10.66
CA ALA A 141 49.09 7.71 -11.73
C ALA A 141 48.14 6.56 -12.08
N ARG A 142 47.90 6.38 -13.39
CA ARG A 142 47.18 5.30 -14.09
C ARG A 142 45.66 5.48 -14.27
N GLY A 143 45.26 5.58 -15.54
CA GLY A 143 43.89 5.33 -16.03
C GLY A 143 42.98 6.56 -16.04
N GLY A 144 42.71 7.12 -17.22
CA GLY A 144 42.06 8.42 -17.42
C GLY A 144 40.54 8.42 -17.62
N GLU A 145 39.79 7.36 -17.28
CA GLU A 145 38.36 7.29 -17.64
C GLU A 145 37.36 7.17 -16.47
N ASP A 146 37.75 6.68 -15.29
CA ASP A 146 36.80 6.40 -14.18
C ASP A 146 36.47 7.57 -13.23
N LYS A 147 37.01 8.78 -13.45
CA LYS A 147 36.81 9.90 -12.52
C LYS A 147 35.51 10.69 -12.71
N ARG A 148 34.82 10.54 -13.85
CA ARG A 148 33.58 11.30 -14.13
C ARG A 148 32.32 10.68 -13.50
N ASN A 149 32.28 9.36 -13.29
CA ASN A 149 31.07 8.67 -12.83
C ASN A 149 30.90 8.66 -11.29
N ARG A 150 32.00 8.80 -10.53
CA ARG A 150 31.94 8.78 -9.05
C ARG A 150 31.30 10.01 -8.41
N GLU A 151 31.15 11.13 -9.12
CA GLU A 151 30.50 12.34 -8.57
C GLU A 151 28.97 12.28 -8.64
N GLY A 152 28.39 11.30 -9.35
CA GLY A 152 26.95 11.06 -9.47
C GLY A 152 26.43 9.84 -8.71
N SER A 153 27.24 9.20 -7.87
CA SER A 153 26.80 7.98 -7.17
C SER A 153 25.60 8.28 -6.25
N PRO A 154 24.51 7.53 -6.34
CA PRO A 154 23.32 7.76 -5.53
C PRO A 154 23.65 7.58 -4.06
N TRP A 155 23.20 8.52 -3.22
CA TRP A 155 23.42 8.52 -1.78
C TRP A 155 22.33 7.73 -1.05
N LEU A 156 21.11 7.77 -1.57
CA LEU A 156 19.95 7.09 -1.02
C LEU A 156 19.51 5.96 -1.95
N CYS A 157 19.30 4.75 -1.41
CA CYS A 157 18.72 3.64 -2.13
C CYS A 157 17.33 3.31 -1.54
N VAL A 158 16.29 3.44 -2.36
CA VAL A 158 14.92 3.09 -1.97
C VAL A 158 14.58 1.72 -2.53
N VAL A 159 14.30 0.77 -1.65
CA VAL A 159 13.87 -0.60 -2.00
C VAL A 159 12.36 -0.69 -1.82
N VAL A 160 11.63 -0.86 -2.92
CA VAL A 160 10.19 -1.04 -2.92
C VAL A 160 9.85 -2.50 -3.18
N HIS A 161 9.33 -3.18 -2.16
CA HIS A 161 8.78 -4.52 -2.33
C HIS A 161 7.36 -4.45 -2.88
N ASN A 162 7.06 -5.27 -3.89
CA ASN A 162 5.73 -5.43 -4.49
C ASN A 162 5.13 -4.09 -4.97
N LEU A 163 5.80 -3.46 -5.95
CA LEU A 163 5.39 -2.16 -6.52
C LEU A 163 3.98 -2.20 -7.14
N ASP A 164 3.50 -3.39 -7.48
CA ASP A 164 2.18 -3.71 -8.03
C ASP A 164 1.11 -4.02 -6.95
N ALA A 165 1.41 -3.81 -5.68
CA ALA A 165 0.47 -4.07 -4.61
C ALA A 165 -0.83 -3.22 -4.75
N PRO A 166 -2.00 -3.78 -4.36
CA PRO A 166 -3.28 -3.06 -4.42
C PRO A 166 -3.30 -1.64 -3.81
N PRO A 167 -2.71 -1.35 -2.62
CA PRO A 167 -2.75 0.00 -2.06
C PRO A 167 -1.94 1.02 -2.88
N LEU A 168 -0.84 0.60 -3.51
CA LEU A 168 -0.08 1.46 -4.42
C LEU A 168 -0.82 1.70 -5.74
N ARG A 169 -1.63 0.72 -6.19
CA ARG A 169 -2.49 0.86 -7.38
C ARG A 169 -3.68 1.78 -7.14
N ALA A 170 -4.24 1.77 -5.92
CA ALA A 170 -5.43 2.55 -5.59
C ALA A 170 -5.20 4.07 -5.73
N SER A 171 -3.97 4.54 -5.52
CA SER A 171 -3.60 5.95 -5.69
C SER A 171 -2.52 6.12 -6.77
N PRO A 172 -2.85 6.62 -7.97
CA PRO A 172 -1.88 6.85 -9.04
C PRO A 172 -0.76 7.83 -8.62
N ASP A 173 -1.06 8.69 -7.65
CA ASP A 173 -0.14 9.63 -7.02
C ASP A 173 1.08 8.95 -6.37
N CYS A 174 0.93 7.75 -5.82
CA CYS A 174 2.07 7.00 -5.24
C CYS A 174 3.08 6.62 -6.31
N VAL A 175 2.60 6.07 -7.44
CA VAL A 175 3.47 5.67 -8.55
C VAL A 175 4.12 6.89 -9.18
N ALA A 176 3.39 8.00 -9.32
CA ALA A 176 3.94 9.27 -9.80
C ALA A 176 5.04 9.83 -8.88
N LEU A 177 4.83 9.80 -7.55
CA LEU A 177 5.84 10.20 -6.56
C LEU A 177 7.11 9.36 -6.72
N LEU A 178 6.98 8.03 -6.78
CA LEU A 178 8.12 7.12 -6.95
C LEU A 178 8.84 7.34 -8.29
N ALA A 179 8.10 7.61 -9.37
CA ALA A 179 8.68 7.90 -10.68
C ALA A 179 9.52 9.19 -10.66
N LEU A 180 9.02 10.24 -10.02
CA LEU A 180 9.76 11.50 -9.87
C LEU A 180 10.98 11.34 -8.96
N LEU A 181 10.88 10.51 -7.92
CA LEU A 181 12.01 10.17 -7.06
C LEU A 181 13.10 9.41 -7.82
N ALA A 182 12.72 8.46 -8.69
CA ALA A 182 13.65 7.69 -9.51
C ALA A 182 14.38 8.54 -10.57
N ALA A 183 13.75 9.63 -11.03
CA ALA A 183 14.40 10.57 -11.94
C ALA A 183 15.53 11.39 -11.28
N CYS A 184 15.63 11.38 -9.95
CA CYS A 184 16.66 12.12 -9.22
C CYS A 184 17.96 11.30 -9.15
N PRO A 185 19.11 11.81 -9.63
CA PRO A 185 20.38 11.05 -9.65
C PRO A 185 20.93 10.74 -8.25
N ALA A 186 20.47 11.46 -7.23
CA ALA A 186 20.84 11.21 -5.84
C ALA A 186 20.15 9.96 -5.24
N ILE A 187 19.09 9.47 -5.89
CA ILE A 187 18.22 8.40 -5.40
C ILE A 187 18.26 7.23 -6.38
N ALA A 188 18.62 6.05 -5.90
CA ALA A 188 18.51 4.82 -6.67
C ALA A 188 17.22 4.09 -6.26
N LEU A 189 16.44 3.63 -7.23
CA LEU A 189 15.24 2.85 -6.98
C LEU A 189 15.48 1.37 -7.32
N ILE A 190 15.15 0.50 -6.39
CA ILE A 190 15.08 -0.94 -6.59
C ILE A 190 13.64 -1.36 -6.30
N ALA A 191 12.98 -1.98 -7.27
CA ALA A 191 11.61 -2.41 -7.13
C ALA A 191 11.47 -3.91 -7.43
N SER A 192 10.54 -4.57 -6.75
CA SER A 192 10.11 -5.92 -7.06
C SER A 192 8.67 -5.94 -7.55
N VAL A 193 8.37 -6.85 -8.46
CA VAL A 193 7.02 -7.04 -8.99
C VAL A 193 6.68 -8.53 -9.11
N ASP A 194 5.45 -8.87 -8.77
CA ASP A 194 4.93 -10.25 -8.80
C ASP A 194 3.81 -10.46 -9.82
N HIS A 195 3.03 -9.42 -10.15
CA HIS A 195 1.93 -9.53 -11.09
C HIS A 195 2.40 -9.72 -12.54
N VAL A 196 1.79 -10.69 -13.23
CA VAL A 196 2.09 -11.03 -14.62
C VAL A 196 1.87 -9.86 -15.57
N LEU A 197 0.80 -9.07 -15.35
CA LEU A 197 0.46 -7.90 -16.18
C LEU A 197 1.08 -6.60 -15.66
N SER A 198 2.15 -6.67 -14.89
CA SER A 198 2.77 -5.50 -14.28
C SER A 198 3.19 -4.40 -15.25
N SER A 199 3.65 -4.77 -16.45
CA SER A 199 4.01 -3.80 -17.49
C SER A 199 2.82 -2.94 -17.95
N ALA A 200 1.58 -3.40 -17.78
CA ALA A 200 0.37 -2.64 -18.12
C ALA A 200 -0.05 -1.66 -17.01
N LEU A 201 0.54 -1.75 -15.82
CA LEU A 201 0.20 -0.87 -14.70
C LEU A 201 0.83 0.52 -14.81
N PHE A 202 1.90 0.66 -15.61
CA PHE A 202 2.67 1.89 -15.70
C PHE A 202 2.38 2.62 -17.02
N ASP A 203 2.10 3.92 -16.92
CA ASP A 203 2.00 4.77 -18.10
C ASP A 203 3.40 5.03 -18.70
N ARG A 204 3.45 5.31 -20.00
CA ARG A 204 4.68 5.62 -20.73
C ARG A 204 5.48 6.74 -20.09
N GLN A 205 4.82 7.77 -19.55
CA GLN A 205 5.51 8.87 -18.87
C GLN A 205 6.23 8.38 -17.61
N THR A 206 5.54 7.59 -16.78
CA THR A 206 6.13 7.03 -15.56
C THR A 206 7.27 6.07 -15.85
N LEU A 207 7.15 5.20 -16.86
CA LEU A 207 8.21 4.28 -17.28
C LEU A 207 9.46 5.02 -17.76
N SER A 208 9.28 6.13 -18.47
CA SER A 208 10.40 6.97 -18.92
C SER A 208 11.15 7.61 -17.76
N LEU A 209 10.47 7.95 -16.67
CA LEU A 209 11.08 8.53 -15.48
C LEU A 209 11.78 7.48 -14.62
N PHE A 210 11.20 6.27 -14.53
CA PHE A 210 11.82 5.17 -13.80
C PHE A 210 13.09 4.66 -14.47
N ASN A 211 13.17 4.67 -15.82
CA ASN A 211 14.32 4.14 -16.56
C ASN A 211 14.73 2.73 -16.07
N PHE A 212 13.76 1.81 -16.05
CA PHE A 212 13.96 0.48 -15.47
C PHE A 212 14.88 -0.40 -16.31
N SER A 213 15.87 -1.02 -15.67
CA SER A 213 16.50 -2.25 -16.16
C SER A 213 15.84 -3.46 -15.51
N THR A 214 15.19 -4.30 -16.31
CA THR A 214 14.39 -5.43 -15.84
C THR A 214 15.25 -6.69 -15.69
N HIS A 215 15.20 -7.31 -14.52
CA HIS A 215 15.91 -8.54 -14.19
C HIS A 215 14.96 -9.65 -13.83
N HIS A 216 15.11 -10.78 -14.51
CA HIS A 216 14.32 -11.97 -14.25
C HIS A 216 14.99 -12.81 -13.15
N VAL A 217 14.29 -12.99 -12.03
CA VAL A 217 14.82 -13.67 -10.85
C VAL A 217 13.79 -14.65 -10.29
N MET A 218 14.16 -15.93 -10.28
CA MET A 218 13.35 -17.04 -9.81
C MET A 218 13.86 -17.50 -8.45
N THR A 219 13.35 -16.91 -7.35
CA THR A 219 13.73 -17.31 -5.99
C THR A 219 12.97 -18.55 -5.51
N ARG A 220 11.75 -18.78 -6.04
CA ARG A 220 10.82 -19.84 -5.61
C ARG A 220 10.51 -19.82 -4.10
N GLY A 221 10.82 -18.70 -3.42
CA GLY A 221 10.56 -18.49 -2.00
C GLY A 221 9.07 -18.37 -1.69
N ALA A 222 8.70 -18.70 -0.46
CA ALA A 222 7.30 -18.65 -0.03
C ALA A 222 6.81 -17.21 0.19
N TYR A 223 5.59 -16.91 -0.25
CA TYR A 223 4.95 -15.60 -0.13
C TYR A 223 4.34 -15.35 1.27
N THR A 224 5.11 -15.45 2.35
CA THR A 224 4.57 -15.36 3.72
C THR A 224 4.05 -13.97 4.08
N ASN A 225 4.84 -12.93 3.82
CA ASN A 225 4.48 -11.54 4.16
C ASN A 225 3.44 -10.97 3.19
N GLU A 226 3.60 -11.27 1.90
CA GLU A 226 2.76 -10.74 0.82
C GLU A 226 1.36 -11.38 0.78
N SER A 227 1.27 -12.68 1.10
CA SER A 227 -0.03 -13.38 1.13
C SER A 227 -0.86 -13.01 2.35
N SER A 228 -0.27 -12.47 3.43
CA SER A 228 -1.01 -12.18 4.66
C SER A 228 -2.13 -11.16 4.45
N ALA A 229 -1.91 -10.14 3.62
CA ALA A 229 -2.90 -9.10 3.33
C ALA A 229 -4.12 -9.63 2.55
N PHE A 230 -3.91 -10.56 1.61
CA PHE A 230 -4.97 -11.14 0.79
C PHE A 230 -5.61 -12.37 1.44
N ALA A 231 -4.80 -13.27 2.03
CA ALA A 231 -5.28 -14.50 2.67
C ALA A 231 -6.11 -14.22 3.94
N GLN A 232 -5.82 -13.15 4.68
CA GLN A 232 -6.65 -12.74 5.82
C GLN A 232 -8.10 -12.40 5.42
N ALA A 233 -8.33 -11.98 4.17
CA ALA A 233 -9.66 -11.64 3.67
C ALA A 233 -10.55 -12.88 3.44
N SER A 234 -9.98 -14.05 3.17
CA SER A 234 -10.76 -15.26 2.82
C SER A 234 -10.66 -16.41 3.83
N LEU A 235 -9.61 -16.47 4.66
CA LEU A 235 -9.33 -17.65 5.51
C LEU A 235 -9.41 -17.39 7.01
N SER A 236 -9.47 -16.13 7.46
CA SER A 236 -9.46 -15.82 8.90
C SER A 236 -10.88 -15.63 9.45
N HIS A 237 -11.18 -16.27 10.59
CA HIS A 237 -12.44 -16.09 11.33
C HIS A 237 -12.55 -14.72 12.02
N ALA A 238 -11.52 -13.88 11.92
CA ALA A 238 -11.47 -12.51 12.41
C ALA A 238 -10.66 -11.65 11.44
N PRO A 239 -11.25 -11.19 10.33
CA PRO A 239 -10.56 -10.34 9.37
C PRO A 239 -10.16 -9.03 10.05
N SER A 240 -8.93 -8.56 9.78
CA SER A 240 -8.55 -7.20 10.13
C SER A 240 -9.50 -6.21 9.45
N ALA A 241 -9.73 -5.04 10.06
CA ALA A 241 -10.68 -4.06 9.52
C ALA A 241 -10.40 -3.69 8.05
N SER A 242 -9.12 -3.62 7.68
CA SER A 242 -8.70 -3.34 6.30
C SER A 242 -8.96 -4.50 5.35
N ALA A 243 -8.75 -5.76 5.77
CA ALA A 243 -9.04 -6.93 4.94
C ALA A 243 -10.56 -7.10 4.72
N ALA A 244 -11.37 -6.86 5.76
CA ALA A 244 -12.82 -6.87 5.65
C ALA A 244 -13.32 -5.77 4.70
N ALA A 245 -12.74 -4.57 4.76
CA ALA A 245 -13.05 -3.48 3.84
C ALA A 245 -12.75 -3.86 2.39
N GLN A 246 -11.57 -4.44 2.12
CA GLN A 246 -11.18 -4.84 0.75
C GLN A 246 -12.04 -5.98 0.20
N ALA A 247 -12.40 -6.97 1.02
CA ALA A 247 -13.32 -8.03 0.62
C ALA A 247 -14.70 -7.46 0.25
N ALA A 248 -15.24 -6.57 1.09
CA ALA A 248 -16.50 -5.91 0.82
C ALA A 248 -16.44 -4.98 -0.39
N LEU A 249 -15.33 -4.26 -0.62
CA LEU A 249 -15.10 -3.47 -1.83
C LEU A 249 -15.10 -4.31 -3.10
N LEU A 250 -14.51 -5.51 -3.06
CA LEU A 250 -14.53 -6.43 -4.20
C LEU A 250 -15.96 -6.85 -4.54
N VAL A 251 -16.76 -7.18 -3.52
CA VAL A 251 -18.18 -7.52 -3.68
C VAL A 251 -18.96 -6.32 -4.21
N LEU A 252 -18.80 -5.13 -3.62
CA LEU A 252 -19.46 -3.91 -4.08
C LEU A 252 -19.08 -3.51 -5.51
N ARG A 253 -17.85 -3.76 -5.96
CA ARG A 253 -17.44 -3.52 -7.36
C ARG A 253 -18.13 -4.46 -8.35
N SER A 254 -18.57 -5.64 -7.90
CA SER A 254 -19.31 -6.60 -8.72
C SER A 254 -20.83 -6.37 -8.73
N LEU A 255 -21.33 -5.59 -7.76
CA LEU A 255 -22.74 -5.32 -7.60
C LEU A 255 -23.24 -4.22 -8.55
N PRO A 256 -24.54 -4.23 -8.91
CA PRO A 256 -25.14 -3.16 -9.69
C PRO A 256 -25.01 -1.79 -8.99
N PRO A 257 -24.90 -0.68 -9.74
CA PRO A 257 -24.72 0.65 -9.16
C PRO A 257 -25.87 1.04 -8.20
N ASN A 258 -27.10 0.59 -8.47
CA ASN A 258 -28.24 0.80 -7.57
C ASN A 258 -28.06 0.06 -6.23
N ALA A 259 -27.55 -1.18 -6.27
CA ALA A 259 -27.24 -1.94 -5.07
C ALA A 259 -26.13 -1.27 -4.25
N CYS A 260 -25.09 -0.76 -4.92
CA CYS A 260 -24.03 0.02 -4.26
C CYS A 260 -24.58 1.28 -3.56
N GLN A 261 -25.50 2.00 -4.21
CA GLN A 261 -26.13 3.19 -3.60
C GLN A 261 -27.04 2.84 -2.42
N ILE A 262 -27.77 1.72 -2.49
CA ILE A 262 -28.55 1.20 -1.36
C ILE A 262 -27.61 0.85 -0.21
N PHE A 263 -26.47 0.21 -0.49
CA PHE A 263 -25.48 -0.10 0.53
C PHE A 263 -24.88 1.16 1.17
N THR A 264 -24.55 2.19 0.37
CA THR A 264 -24.10 3.49 0.91
C THR A 264 -25.17 4.17 1.78
N LEU A 265 -26.45 4.03 1.44
CA LEU A 265 -27.54 4.53 2.29
C LEU A 265 -27.59 3.82 3.64
N ILE A 266 -27.44 2.50 3.64
CA ILE A 266 -27.41 1.69 4.87
C ILE A 266 -26.17 2.05 5.71
N SER A 267 -25.03 2.33 5.07
CA SER A 267 -23.77 2.70 5.74
C SER A 267 -23.75 4.12 6.33
N ARG A 268 -24.69 4.99 5.93
CA ARG A 268 -24.84 6.37 6.45
C ARG A 268 -26.18 6.61 7.16
N PRO A 269 -26.51 5.91 8.26
CA PRO A 269 -27.75 6.18 8.98
C PRO A 269 -27.60 7.44 9.83
N GLY A 270 -27.75 8.63 9.23
CA GLY A 270 -27.77 9.88 10.01
C GLY A 270 -27.72 11.21 9.26
N SER A 271 -27.39 11.25 7.97
CA SER A 271 -27.27 12.54 7.25
C SER A 271 -28.60 13.08 6.70
N ASP A 272 -29.63 12.24 6.58
CA ASP A 272 -30.86 12.56 5.85
C ASP A 272 -32.12 12.60 6.74
N ALA A 273 -31.95 12.60 8.05
CA ALA A 273 -33.03 12.97 8.98
C ALA A 273 -33.15 14.50 9.04
N GLY A 274 -33.50 15.14 7.93
CA GLY A 274 -33.76 16.58 7.84
C GLY A 274 -35.25 16.87 7.67
N GLY A 275 -35.91 17.33 8.74
CA GLY A 275 -37.16 18.11 8.62
C GLY A 275 -38.23 17.87 9.68
N GLY A 276 -38.09 18.50 10.87
CA GLY A 276 -39.23 18.83 11.73
C GLY A 276 -38.99 18.71 13.24
N GLY A 277 -38.50 19.78 13.88
CA GLY A 277 -38.57 19.92 15.33
C GLY A 277 -37.45 20.76 15.93
N ASP A 278 -37.72 22.06 16.13
CA ASP A 278 -37.01 22.93 17.07
C ASP A 278 -36.84 22.21 18.42
N ARG A 279 -35.58 21.93 18.79
CA ARG A 279 -35.06 21.89 20.17
C ARG A 279 -33.56 21.61 20.11
N ALA A 280 -32.80 22.69 19.95
CA ALA A 280 -31.42 22.75 20.41
C ALA A 280 -31.39 22.64 21.94
N ASP A 281 -30.29 22.08 22.43
CA ASP A 281 -29.93 21.85 23.84
C ASP A 281 -30.71 20.73 24.56
N GLU A 282 -30.11 19.54 24.61
CA GLU A 282 -29.49 19.00 25.83
C GLU A 282 -28.90 17.60 25.58
N VAL A 283 -27.81 17.31 26.31
CA VAL A 283 -27.19 16.00 26.59
C VAL A 283 -26.08 15.51 25.65
N ALA A 284 -24.86 15.87 26.06
CA ALA A 284 -23.63 15.15 25.78
C ALA A 284 -23.59 13.77 26.49
N GLU A 285 -22.73 12.88 25.97
CA GLU A 285 -22.19 11.68 26.62
C GLU A 285 -23.15 10.48 26.84
N SER A 286 -23.23 9.60 25.85
CA SER A 286 -23.54 8.18 26.08
C SER A 286 -22.57 7.28 25.31
N SER A 287 -21.62 6.73 26.05
CA SER A 287 -20.48 5.89 25.67
C SER A 287 -20.84 4.49 25.15
N GLN A 288 -21.79 4.36 24.22
CA GLN A 288 -22.11 3.09 23.54
C GLN A 288 -22.28 3.28 22.03
N ARG A 289 -21.23 3.77 21.35
CA ARG A 289 -21.13 3.77 19.87
C ARG A 289 -20.82 2.38 19.28
N ASN A 290 -21.19 1.29 19.97
CA ASN A 290 -20.77 -0.07 19.63
C ASN A 290 -21.92 -1.04 19.34
N GLN A 291 -23.16 -0.56 19.19
CA GLN A 291 -24.23 -1.36 18.62
C GLN A 291 -24.42 -1.00 17.14
N PRO A 292 -24.51 -2.00 16.24
CA PRO A 292 -24.80 -1.75 14.83
C PRO A 292 -26.16 -1.06 14.75
N GLN A 293 -26.15 0.18 14.29
CA GLN A 293 -27.35 1.01 14.13
C GLN A 293 -28.28 0.31 13.16
N ALA A 294 -29.35 -0.28 13.68
CA ALA A 294 -30.27 -1.08 12.91
C ALA A 294 -31.34 -0.18 12.29
N LEU A 295 -31.41 -0.16 10.96
CA LEU A 295 -32.41 0.63 10.23
C LEU A 295 -33.70 -0.17 10.07
N PRO A 296 -34.87 0.35 10.48
CA PRO A 296 -36.15 -0.29 10.19
C PRO A 296 -36.37 -0.42 8.68
N PHE A 297 -36.86 -1.57 8.23
CA PHE A 297 -37.10 -1.86 6.81
C PHE A 297 -38.03 -0.83 6.16
N ALA A 298 -39.08 -0.40 6.87
CA ALA A 298 -40.03 0.60 6.37
C ALA A 298 -39.36 1.96 6.07
N GLN A 299 -38.40 2.37 6.91
CA GLN A 299 -37.64 3.60 6.72
C GLN A 299 -36.62 3.46 5.59
N LEU A 300 -35.94 2.31 5.49
CA LEU A 300 -35.04 2.04 4.38
C LEU A 300 -35.78 2.06 3.04
N TYR A 301 -36.96 1.43 2.97
CA TYR A 301 -37.77 1.41 1.76
C TYR A 301 -38.25 2.81 1.35
N SER A 302 -38.67 3.66 2.30
CA SER A 302 -39.07 5.04 1.99
C SER A 302 -37.89 5.87 1.46
N LEU A 303 -36.70 5.71 2.03
CA LEU A 303 -35.48 6.38 1.56
C LEU A 303 -35.04 5.89 0.17
N CYS A 304 -35.05 4.58 -0.07
CA CYS A 304 -34.72 4.01 -1.38
C CYS A 304 -35.71 4.46 -2.46
N ARG A 305 -37.00 4.57 -2.11
CA ARG A 305 -38.03 5.08 -3.03
C ARG A 305 -37.88 6.58 -3.29
N ALA A 306 -37.56 7.38 -2.27
CA ALA A 306 -37.32 8.82 -2.40
C ALA A 306 -36.14 9.12 -3.33
N ARG A 307 -35.10 8.28 -3.31
CA ARG A 307 -33.92 8.38 -4.19
C ARG A 307 -34.06 7.59 -5.52
N PHE A 308 -35.26 7.09 -5.83
CA PHE A 308 -35.54 6.32 -7.05
C PHE A 308 -34.64 5.08 -7.27
N LEU A 309 -34.11 4.48 -6.20
CA LEU A 309 -33.21 3.33 -6.30
C LEU A 309 -33.94 2.01 -6.57
N VAL A 310 -35.19 1.92 -6.12
CA VAL A 310 -35.98 0.68 -6.15
C VAL A 310 -37.43 0.97 -6.51
N THR A 311 -38.03 0.10 -7.33
CA THR A 311 -39.43 0.20 -7.80
C THR A 311 -40.42 -0.55 -6.92
N SER A 312 -40.03 -1.69 -6.34
CA SER A 312 -40.88 -2.57 -5.55
C SER A 312 -40.19 -3.02 -4.25
N GLU A 313 -40.98 -3.35 -3.23
CA GLU A 313 -40.46 -3.97 -2.01
C GLU A 313 -39.73 -5.29 -2.32
N VAL A 314 -40.22 -6.05 -3.30
CA VAL A 314 -39.63 -7.33 -3.72
C VAL A 314 -38.21 -7.15 -4.25
N THR A 315 -37.97 -6.10 -5.04
CA THR A 315 -36.64 -5.77 -5.57
C THR A 315 -35.69 -5.31 -4.47
N LEU A 316 -36.17 -4.57 -3.45
CA LEU A 316 -35.34 -4.21 -2.30
C LEU A 316 -34.95 -5.45 -1.50
N ARG A 317 -35.90 -6.36 -1.25
CA ARG A 317 -35.63 -7.63 -0.55
C ARG A 317 -34.66 -8.53 -1.31
N ALA A 318 -34.69 -8.52 -2.64
CA ALA A 318 -33.72 -9.25 -3.45
C ALA A 318 -32.29 -8.73 -3.23
N HIS A 319 -32.08 -7.41 -3.27
CA HIS A 319 -30.78 -6.81 -2.97
C HIS A 319 -30.34 -7.02 -1.52
N LEU A 320 -31.26 -6.97 -0.56
CA LEU A 320 -30.94 -7.25 0.85
C LEU A 320 -30.52 -8.70 1.08
N ARG A 321 -31.14 -9.67 0.38
CA ARG A 321 -30.71 -11.07 0.41
C ARG A 321 -29.32 -11.26 -0.18
N GLU A 322 -29.03 -10.58 -1.29
CA GLU A 322 -27.69 -10.59 -1.88
C GLU A 322 -26.63 -10.05 -0.90
N PHE A 323 -26.95 -8.99 -0.14
CA PHE A 323 -26.07 -8.48 0.92
C PHE A 323 -25.94 -9.42 2.13
N GLU A 324 -26.99 -10.19 2.43
CA GLU A 324 -26.99 -11.21 3.48
C GLU A 324 -26.14 -12.43 3.07
N ASP A 325 -26.25 -12.87 1.81
CA ASP A 325 -25.46 -13.98 1.25
C ASP A 325 -23.96 -13.65 1.24
N HIS A 326 -23.60 -12.38 1.06
CA HIS A 326 -22.23 -11.88 1.15
C HIS A 326 -21.79 -11.49 2.58
N ALA A 327 -22.63 -11.75 3.59
CA ALA A 327 -22.37 -11.43 5.00
C ALA A 327 -22.03 -9.95 5.27
N LEU A 328 -22.50 -9.03 4.42
CA LEU A 328 -22.30 -7.59 4.59
C LEU A 328 -23.34 -7.00 5.56
N VAL A 329 -24.55 -7.56 5.51
CA VAL A 329 -25.73 -7.09 6.23
C VAL A 329 -26.39 -8.28 6.93
N LYS A 330 -26.97 -8.04 8.11
CA LYS A 330 -27.80 -9.00 8.83
C LYS A 330 -29.20 -8.43 8.99
N ILE A 331 -30.18 -9.19 8.53
CA ILE A 331 -31.60 -8.88 8.74
C ILE A 331 -32.02 -9.52 10.06
N PHE A 332 -32.55 -8.74 10.99
CA PHE A 332 -33.05 -9.27 12.25
C PHE A 332 -34.36 -8.59 12.67
N ARG A 333 -35.21 -9.35 13.33
CA ARG A 333 -36.46 -8.86 13.91
C ARG A 333 -36.20 -8.33 15.30
N GLN A 334 -36.53 -7.06 15.52
CA GLN A 334 -36.50 -6.44 16.83
C GLN A 334 -37.64 -7.00 17.70
N PRO A 335 -37.54 -6.93 19.03
CA PRO A 335 -38.61 -7.37 19.94
C PRO A 335 -39.94 -6.66 19.69
N ASP A 336 -39.92 -5.49 19.05
CA ASP A 336 -41.10 -4.72 18.61
C ASP A 336 -41.79 -5.31 17.35
N GLY A 337 -41.29 -6.42 16.80
CA GLY A 337 -41.85 -7.09 15.62
C GLY A 337 -41.47 -6.45 14.29
N THR A 338 -40.74 -5.33 14.31
CA THR A 338 -40.23 -4.67 13.11
C THR A 338 -38.99 -5.38 12.57
N GLU A 339 -38.94 -5.57 11.25
CA GLU A 339 -37.75 -6.04 10.55
C GLU A 339 -36.74 -4.90 10.43
N SER A 340 -35.53 -5.12 10.93
CA SER A 340 -34.45 -4.14 10.89
C SER A 340 -33.20 -4.71 10.23
N VAL A 341 -32.44 -3.83 9.60
CA VAL A 341 -31.27 -4.13 8.81
C VAL A 341 -30.06 -3.59 9.54
N GLY A 342 -29.17 -4.47 9.99
CA GLY A 342 -27.92 -4.11 10.67
C GLY A 342 -26.70 -4.43 9.81
N LEU A 343 -25.67 -3.59 9.89
CA LEU A 343 -24.39 -3.86 9.24
C LEU A 343 -23.55 -4.83 10.09
N VAL A 344 -22.92 -5.80 9.43
CA VAL A 344 -22.02 -6.76 10.07
C VAL A 344 -20.58 -6.22 10.14
N LEU A 345 -20.24 -5.26 9.28
CA LEU A 345 -18.90 -4.69 9.17
C LEU A 345 -18.55 -3.76 10.35
N PRO A 346 -17.30 -3.81 10.86
CA PRO A 346 -16.85 -2.88 11.88
C PRO A 346 -16.76 -1.45 11.33
N VAL A 347 -17.05 -0.45 12.17
CA VAL A 347 -17.11 0.98 11.78
C VAL A 347 -15.81 1.45 11.11
N ALA A 348 -14.65 0.97 11.56
CA ALA A 348 -13.35 1.30 10.95
C ALA A 348 -13.21 0.79 9.51
N ALA A 349 -13.73 -0.42 9.20
CA ALA A 349 -13.70 -0.98 7.85
C ALA A 349 -14.65 -0.21 6.92
N LEU A 350 -15.81 0.20 7.45
CA LEU A 350 -16.80 0.99 6.72
C LEU A 350 -16.25 2.38 6.35
N GLN A 351 -15.56 3.04 7.28
CA GLN A 351 -14.91 4.34 7.01
C GLN A 351 -13.83 4.23 5.92
N GLN A 352 -12.98 3.20 5.97
CA GLN A 352 -11.96 2.97 4.93
C GLN A 352 -12.60 2.68 3.56
N MET A 353 -13.63 1.84 3.52
CA MET A 353 -14.37 1.54 2.30
C MET A 353 -15.01 2.78 1.68
N MET A 354 -15.63 3.64 2.50
CA MET A 354 -16.26 4.87 2.01
C MET A 354 -15.23 5.87 1.48
N LEU A 355 -14.05 5.94 2.10
CA LEU A 355 -12.93 6.73 1.60
C LEU A 355 -12.48 6.26 0.21
N GLU A 356 -12.33 4.94 0.03
CA GLU A 356 -11.90 4.35 -1.24
C GLU A 356 -12.94 4.42 -2.36
N LEU A 357 -14.23 4.42 -2.03
CA LEU A 357 -15.31 4.64 -3.00
C LEU A 357 -15.44 6.11 -3.41
N GLY A 358 -14.61 7.02 -2.87
CA GLY A 358 -14.65 8.45 -3.16
C GLY A 358 -15.95 9.10 -2.72
N GLN A 359 -16.67 8.48 -1.79
CA GLN A 359 -17.98 8.94 -1.33
C GLN A 359 -17.92 9.54 0.06
N ALA A 360 -16.75 9.90 0.61
CA ALA A 360 -16.60 10.51 1.94
C ALA A 360 -17.39 11.81 2.12
#